data_AF-Q0VL64-F1
#
_entry.id   AF-Q0VL64-F1
#
_cell.length_a   1.000
_cell.length_b   1.000
_cell.length_c   1.000
_cell.angle_alpha   90.00
_cell.angle_beta   90.00
_cell.angle_gamma   90.00
#
_symmetry.space_group_name_H-M   'P 1'
#
loop_
_entity.id
_entity.type
_entity.pdbx_description
1 polymer ?
#
loop_
_entity_poly.entity_id
_entity_poly.type
_entity_poly.pdbx_seq_one_letter_code
_entity_poly.pdbx_strand_id
1 'polypeptide(L)'
;MPWRYWKYCINASARTAMTIDWNNFTPWSSLAGGVLIGLSALLLLHANGRIAGISGILGGLLRAEPGDKHWRLAFLLGLLGAPLLWRMLAELPPLIIKADWPILIAAGLLVGISTRYGAGCTSGHGVCGISRLSPRSLIATLTFMASGFATVYLVRHLLGVTL
;
A
#
# COMPACT_ATOMS: atom_id res chain seq x y z
N MET A 1 -13.97 0.50 10.21
CA MET A 1 -14.67 1.81 10.24
C MET A 1 -14.28 2.86 9.17
N PRO A 2 -13.17 2.80 8.39
CA PRO A 2 -12.80 3.93 7.50
C PRO A 2 -13.53 3.98 6.14
N TRP A 3 -14.16 2.88 5.69
CA TRP A 3 -14.82 2.82 4.38
C TRP A 3 -16.13 3.62 4.26
N ARG A 4 -16.71 4.08 5.39
CA ARG A 4 -17.93 4.91 5.36
C ARG A 4 -17.64 6.34 4.88
N TYR A 5 -16.44 6.87 5.11
CA TYR A 5 -16.05 8.23 4.72
C TYR A 5 -15.88 8.42 3.21
N TRP A 6 -15.44 7.39 2.49
CA TRP A 6 -15.26 7.50 1.04
C TRP A 6 -16.58 7.66 0.29
N LYS A 7 -17.68 7.10 0.83
CA LYS A 7 -19.03 7.34 0.30
C LYS A 7 -19.47 8.81 0.45
N TYR A 8 -19.03 9.51 1.49
CA TYR A 8 -19.34 10.94 1.68
C TYR A 8 -18.57 11.84 0.70
N CYS A 9 -17.31 11.53 0.39
CA CYS A 9 -16.54 12.28 -0.59
C CYS A 9 -17.11 12.18 -2.03
N ILE A 10 -17.66 11.01 -2.41
CA ILE A 10 -18.15 10.79 -3.79
C ILE A 10 -19.58 11.35 -3.99
N ASN A 11 -20.42 11.36 -2.95
CA ASN A 11 -21.75 12.01 -3.01
C ASN A 11 -21.68 13.55 -2.97
N ALA A 12 -20.50 14.14 -2.73
CA ALA A 12 -20.30 15.59 -2.73
C ALA A 12 -20.17 16.21 -4.13
N SER A 13 -20.50 15.46 -5.20
CA SER A 13 -20.50 15.99 -6.56
C SER A 13 -21.89 16.45 -6.98
N ALA A 14 -22.35 17.55 -6.39
CA ALA A 14 -23.15 18.59 -7.05
C ALA A 14 -23.54 19.68 -6.04
N ARG A 15 -22.84 20.83 -6.09
CA ARG A 15 -23.36 22.17 -5.72
C ARG A 15 -23.39 22.65 -4.25
N THR A 16 -22.57 22.12 -3.34
CA THR A 16 -22.43 22.70 -1.98
C THR A 16 -20.97 22.88 -1.59
N ALA A 17 -20.65 24.00 -0.94
CA ALA A 17 -19.30 24.37 -0.48
C ALA A 17 -18.54 23.16 0.11
N MET A 18 -17.25 23.01 -0.25
CA MET A 18 -16.36 22.03 0.38
C MET A 18 -16.36 22.26 1.90
N THR A 19 -17.14 21.46 2.62
CA THR A 19 -17.15 21.42 4.07
C THR A 19 -16.11 20.38 4.47
N ILE A 20 -14.99 20.84 5.03
CA ILE A 20 -13.95 19.95 5.56
C ILE A 20 -14.55 19.24 6.77
N ASP A 21 -14.54 17.92 6.75
CA ASP A 21 -14.96 17.08 7.88
C ASP A 21 -13.88 17.11 8.97
N TRP A 22 -13.86 18.20 9.75
CA TRP A 22 -12.90 18.45 10.82
C TRP A 22 -12.88 17.35 11.90
N ASN A 23 -13.98 16.63 12.08
CA ASN A 23 -14.08 15.55 13.07
C ASN A 23 -13.28 14.31 12.66
N ASN A 24 -13.09 14.09 11.35
CA ASN A 24 -12.37 12.92 10.82
C ASN A 24 -11.01 13.28 10.23
N PHE A 25 -10.75 14.58 10.08
CA PHE A 25 -9.44 15.08 9.72
C PHE A 25 -8.46 14.88 10.87
N THR A 26 -7.61 13.86 10.74
CA THR A 26 -6.61 13.49 11.76
C THR A 26 -5.19 13.77 11.24
N PRO A 27 -4.78 15.05 11.16
CA PRO A 27 -3.52 15.43 10.52
C PRO A 27 -2.30 14.92 11.29
N TRP A 28 -2.37 14.94 12.63
CA TRP A 28 -1.26 14.54 13.48
C TRP A 28 -0.98 13.03 13.41
N SER A 29 -2.02 12.19 13.42
CA SER A 29 -1.84 10.74 13.29
C SER A 29 -1.35 10.35 11.90
N SER A 30 -1.86 11.01 10.86
CA SER A 30 -1.42 10.80 9.47
C SER A 30 0.04 11.20 9.28
N LEU A 31 0.45 12.34 9.84
CA LEU A 31 1.83 12.81 9.81
C LEU A 31 2.74 11.87 10.61
N ALA A 32 2.34 11.46 11.81
CA ALA A 32 3.10 10.53 12.63
C ALA A 32 3.32 9.18 11.91
N GLY A 33 2.26 8.63 11.30
CA GLY A 33 2.37 7.41 10.49
C GLY A 33 3.32 7.57 9.30
N GLY A 34 3.23 8.71 8.59
CA GLY A 34 4.13 9.03 7.47
C GLY A 34 5.59 9.13 7.91
N VAL A 35 5.87 9.82 9.02
CA VAL A 35 7.21 9.93 9.60
C VAL A 35 7.74 8.55 10.00
N LEU A 36 6.94 7.71 10.64
CA LEU A 36 7.34 6.36 11.03
C LEU A 36 7.71 5.49 9.80
N ILE A 37 6.91 5.54 8.73
CA ILE A 37 7.20 4.81 7.49
C ILE A 37 8.48 5.35 6.83
N GLY A 38 8.64 6.67 6.76
CA GLY A 38 9.82 7.31 6.21
C GLY A 38 11.11 6.97 6.98
N LEU A 39 11.06 7.04 8.31
CA LEU A 39 12.16 6.64 9.19
C LEU A 39 12.50 5.16 9.01
N SER A 40 11.50 4.29 8.94
CA SER A 40 11.71 2.86 8.71
C SER A 40 12.40 2.59 7.36
N ALA A 41 12.01 3.30 6.30
CA ALA A 41 12.64 3.20 4.98
C ALA A 41 14.08 3.72 4.99
N LEU A 42 14.35 4.83 5.70
CA LEU A 42 15.71 5.37 5.88
C LEU A 42 16.60 4.43 6.68
N LEU A 43 16.09 3.85 7.77
CA LEU A 43 16.81 2.87 8.58
C LEU A 43 17.18 1.64 7.75
N LEU A 44 16.27 1.13 6.92
CA LEU A 44 16.56 0.01 6.03
C LEU A 44 17.62 0.38 4.98
N LEU A 45 17.53 1.60 4.42
CA LEU A 45 18.52 2.10 3.47
C LEU A 45 19.89 2.25 4.13
N HIS A 46 19.95 2.70 5.38
CA HIS A 46 21.19 2.92 6.11
C HIS A 46 21.82 1.61 6.58
N ALA A 47 21.03 0.70 7.16
CA ALA A 47 21.53 -0.56 7.71
C ALA A 47 21.98 -1.55 6.62
N ASN A 48 21.29 -1.57 5.48
CA ASN A 48 21.50 -2.59 4.46
C ASN A 48 21.96 -2.03 3.10
N GLY A 49 21.95 -0.70 2.91
CA GLY A 49 22.20 -0.09 1.59
C GLY A 49 21.14 -0.44 0.55
N ARG A 50 19.98 -0.97 0.97
CA ARG A 50 18.93 -1.49 0.08
C ARG A 50 17.65 -0.64 0.18
N ILE A 51 16.90 -0.62 -0.91
CA ILE A 51 15.65 0.12 -1.03
C ILE A 51 14.48 -0.72 -0.50
N ALA A 52 13.58 -0.11 0.29
CA ALA A 52 12.38 -0.79 0.79
C ALA A 52 11.39 -1.09 -0.35
N GLY A 53 11.29 -2.35 -0.77
CA GLY A 53 10.34 -2.80 -1.78
C GLY A 53 9.89 -4.24 -1.52
N ILE A 54 8.66 -4.42 -1.04
CA ILE A 54 8.14 -5.71 -0.54
C ILE A 54 8.22 -6.80 -1.62
N SER A 55 7.76 -6.52 -2.85
CA SER A 55 7.84 -7.48 -3.97
C SER A 55 9.30 -7.84 -4.32
N GLY A 56 10.25 -6.91 -4.19
CA GLY A 56 11.67 -7.18 -4.42
C GLY A 56 12.27 -8.08 -3.34
N ILE A 57 11.97 -7.75 -2.08
CA ILE A 57 12.42 -8.50 -0.88
C ILE A 57 11.92 -9.94 -0.96
N LEU A 58 10.60 -10.13 -1.14
CA LEU A 58 9.98 -11.44 -1.28
C LEU A 58 10.53 -12.20 -2.50
N GLY A 59 10.73 -11.50 -3.62
CA GLY A 59 11.25 -12.10 -4.86
C GLY A 59 12.65 -12.70 -4.73
N GLY A 60 13.60 -11.99 -4.12
CA GLY A 60 14.94 -12.56 -3.95
C GLY A 60 15.04 -13.57 -2.79
N LEU A 61 14.07 -13.59 -1.87
CA LEU A 61 13.94 -14.71 -0.93
C LEU A 61 13.50 -15.99 -1.67
N LEU A 62 12.53 -15.88 -2.58
CA LEU A 62 12.08 -16.99 -3.42
C LEU A 62 13.16 -17.48 -4.40
N ARG A 63 13.97 -16.57 -4.94
CA ARG A 63 15.12 -16.91 -5.80
C ARG A 63 16.36 -17.37 -5.03
N ALA A 64 16.28 -17.40 -3.69
CA ALA A 64 17.32 -17.90 -2.79
C ALA A 64 18.72 -17.30 -3.02
N GLU A 65 18.80 -16.00 -3.35
CA GLU A 65 20.08 -15.30 -3.57
C GLU A 65 21.02 -15.50 -2.35
N PRO A 66 22.21 -16.11 -2.53
CA PRO A 66 23.15 -16.35 -1.43
C PRO A 66 23.62 -15.03 -0.79
N GLY A 67 23.59 -14.93 0.54
CA GLY A 67 24.12 -13.80 1.32
C GLY A 67 23.07 -12.79 1.83
N ASP A 68 21.90 -12.68 1.20
CA ASP A 68 20.92 -11.62 1.52
C ASP A 68 19.68 -12.11 2.30
N LYS A 69 19.60 -13.39 2.67
CA LYS A 69 18.38 -13.99 3.25
C LYS A 69 18.01 -13.45 4.64
N HIS A 70 19.00 -13.27 5.51
CA HIS A 70 18.76 -12.92 6.93
C HIS A 70 18.01 -11.60 7.08
N TRP A 71 18.44 -10.53 6.40
CA TRP A 71 17.79 -9.23 6.52
C TRP A 71 16.40 -9.20 5.85
N ARG A 72 16.23 -9.93 4.73
CA ARG A 72 14.94 -10.04 4.05
C ARG A 72 13.92 -10.75 4.92
N LEU A 73 14.34 -11.83 5.59
CA LEU A 73 13.52 -12.53 6.57
C LEU A 73 13.20 -11.64 7.77
N ALA A 74 14.18 -10.94 8.34
CA ALA A 74 13.95 -10.02 9.45
C ALA A 74 12.94 -8.91 9.07
N PHE A 75 13.04 -8.35 7.86
CA PHE A 75 12.09 -7.36 7.37
C PHE A 75 10.67 -7.94 7.23
N LEU A 76 10.52 -9.12 6.61
CA LEU A 76 9.21 -9.75 6.42
C LEU A 76 8.59 -10.19 7.77
N LEU A 77 9.40 -10.70 8.69
CA LEU A 77 8.96 -11.03 10.05
C LEU A 77 8.55 -9.76 10.81
N GLY A 78 9.28 -8.65 10.66
CA GLY A 78 8.88 -7.36 11.22
C GLY A 78 7.55 -6.86 10.63
N LEU A 79 7.37 -6.96 9.31
CA LEU A 79 6.15 -6.55 8.62
C LEU A 79 4.93 -7.36 9.06
N LEU A 80 5.06 -8.68 9.22
CA LEU A 80 3.98 -9.55 9.69
C LEU A 80 3.79 -9.49 11.22
N GLY A 81 4.89 -9.29 11.96
CA GLY A 81 4.91 -9.23 13.42
C GLY A 81 4.35 -7.91 13.96
N ALA A 82 4.56 -6.78 13.29
CA ALA A 82 4.06 -5.48 13.72
C ALA A 82 2.55 -5.44 14.01
N PRO A 83 1.64 -5.87 13.11
CA PRO A 83 0.21 -5.90 13.43
C PRO A 83 -0.16 -6.93 14.51
N LEU A 84 0.63 -8.00 14.69
CA LEU A 84 0.42 -8.99 15.74
C LEU A 84 0.81 -8.43 17.12
N LEU A 85 1.91 -7.71 17.21
CA LEU A 85 2.33 -7.01 18.42
C LEU A 85 1.34 -5.87 18.75
N TRP A 86 0.83 -5.17 17.73
CA TRP A 86 -0.17 -4.13 17.95
C TRP A 86 -1.47 -4.66 18.58
N ARG A 87 -1.87 -5.91 18.29
CA ARG A 87 -3.01 -6.57 18.95
C ARG A 87 -2.87 -6.64 20.47
N MET A 88 -1.64 -6.62 21.00
CA MET A 88 -1.41 -6.68 22.44
C MET A 88 -1.61 -5.33 23.13
N LEU A 89 -1.57 -4.22 22.38
CA LEU A 89 -1.70 -2.85 22.90
C LEU A 89 -3.06 -2.22 22.57
N ALA A 90 -3.66 -2.57 21.43
CA ALA A 90 -4.90 -1.97 20.96
C ALA A 90 -5.75 -2.94 20.12
N GLU A 91 -7.06 -2.71 20.13
CA GLU A 91 -7.98 -3.49 19.30
C GLU A 91 -7.74 -3.22 17.81
N LEU A 92 -7.67 -4.29 17.03
CA LEU A 92 -7.56 -4.16 15.58
C LEU A 92 -8.92 -3.85 14.97
N PRO A 93 -8.97 -2.93 13.99
CA PRO A 93 -10.21 -2.69 13.26
C PRO A 93 -10.67 -3.99 12.58
N PRO A 94 -11.98 -4.24 12.51
CA PRO A 94 -12.51 -5.47 11.93
C PRO A 94 -12.13 -5.57 10.45
N LEU A 95 -11.58 -6.74 10.08
CA LEU A 95 -11.18 -7.05 8.71
C LEU A 95 -12.41 -7.55 7.93
N ILE A 96 -13.11 -6.61 7.30
CA ILE A 96 -14.28 -6.93 6.49
C ILE A 96 -13.83 -7.08 5.04
N ILE A 97 -13.63 -8.33 4.59
CA ILE A 97 -13.37 -8.65 3.19
C ILE A 97 -14.71 -8.97 2.52
N LYS A 98 -15.10 -8.13 1.55
CA LYS A 98 -16.36 -8.24 0.82
C LYS A 98 -16.18 -8.83 -0.60
N ALA A 99 -15.09 -9.58 -0.78
CA ALA A 99 -14.76 -10.24 -2.05
C ALA A 99 -14.71 -11.76 -1.86
N ASP A 100 -15.20 -12.48 -2.86
CA ASP A 100 -15.11 -13.94 -2.90
C ASP A 100 -13.66 -14.41 -3.12
N TRP A 101 -13.36 -15.62 -2.64
CA TRP A 101 -12.04 -16.24 -2.78
C TRP A 101 -11.49 -16.24 -4.22
N PRO A 102 -12.27 -16.55 -5.28
CA PRO A 102 -11.76 -16.52 -6.65
C PRO A 102 -11.28 -15.12 -7.08
N ILE A 103 -12.00 -14.07 -6.67
CA ILE A 103 -11.65 -12.69 -6.98
C ILE A 103 -10.36 -12.30 -6.26
N LEU A 104 -10.21 -12.69 -4.98
CA LEU A 104 -9.01 -12.43 -4.21
C LEU A 104 -7.76 -13.10 -4.82
N ILE A 105 -7.89 -14.37 -5.22
CA ILE A 105 -6.80 -15.12 -5.84
C ILE A 105 -6.43 -14.48 -7.19
N ALA A 106 -7.42 -14.19 -8.04
CA ALA A 106 -7.19 -13.56 -9.34
C ALA A 106 -6.55 -12.17 -9.19
N ALA A 107 -7.05 -11.34 -8.27
CA ALA A 107 -6.50 -10.02 -7.99
C ALA A 107 -5.05 -10.13 -7.49
N GLY A 108 -4.76 -11.05 -6.56
CA GLY A 108 -3.42 -11.28 -6.05
C GLY A 108 -2.43 -11.70 -7.14
N LEU A 109 -2.83 -12.59 -8.04
CA LEU A 109 -2.00 -13.02 -9.17
C LEU A 109 -1.74 -11.87 -10.16
N LEU A 110 -2.76 -11.11 -10.53
CA LEU A 110 -2.61 -9.95 -11.42
C LEU A 110 -1.69 -8.88 -10.82
N VAL A 111 -1.83 -8.58 -9.53
CA VAL A 111 -0.94 -7.67 -8.80
C VAL A 111 0.49 -8.23 -8.73
N GLY A 112 0.64 -9.52 -8.46
CA GLY A 112 1.94 -10.19 -8.44
C GLY A 112 2.67 -10.08 -9.78
N ILE A 113 1.98 -10.41 -10.88
CA ILE A 113 2.51 -10.35 -12.25
C ILE A 113 2.85 -8.90 -12.64
N SER A 114 1.93 -7.96 -12.40
CA SER A 114 2.15 -6.54 -12.73
C SER A 114 3.34 -5.93 -11.97
N THR A 115 3.52 -6.22 -10.68
CA THR A 115 4.70 -5.70 -9.94
C THR A 115 6.03 -6.28 -10.45
N ARG A 116 6.01 -7.46 -11.09
CA ARG A 116 7.20 -8.00 -11.76
C ARG A 116 7.49 -7.28 -13.06
N TYR A 117 6.48 -7.05 -13.90
CA TYR A 117 6.65 -6.27 -15.13
C TYR A 117 7.04 -4.81 -14.85
N GLY A 118 6.53 -4.22 -13.77
CA GLY A 118 6.92 -2.88 -13.32
C GLY A 118 8.32 -2.80 -12.71
N ALA A 119 9.03 -3.92 -12.57
CA ALA A 119 10.31 -4.04 -11.86
C ALA A 119 10.26 -3.48 -10.41
N GLY A 120 9.09 -3.53 -9.77
CA GLY A 120 8.87 -2.96 -8.45
C GLY A 120 7.41 -2.91 -8.04
N CYS A 121 7.19 -2.57 -6.79
CA CYS A 121 5.86 -2.37 -6.20
C CYS A 121 5.65 -0.90 -5.84
N THR A 122 4.42 -0.56 -5.46
CA THR A 122 4.05 0.80 -5.03
C THR A 122 4.83 1.29 -3.82
N SER A 123 5.23 0.40 -2.89
CA SER A 123 6.10 0.80 -1.76
C SER A 123 7.51 1.18 -2.21
N GLY A 124 8.10 0.42 -3.14
CA GLY A 124 9.43 0.71 -3.68
C GLY A 124 9.47 1.94 -4.58
N HIS A 125 8.51 2.04 -5.50
CA HIS A 125 8.42 3.16 -6.43
C HIS A 125 7.85 4.43 -5.79
N GLY A 126 6.81 4.30 -4.98
CA GLY A 126 6.15 5.41 -4.32
C GLY A 126 7.00 5.97 -3.19
N VAL A 127 7.21 5.19 -2.12
CA VAL A 127 7.88 5.70 -0.91
C VAL A 127 9.34 6.04 -1.22
N CYS A 128 10.13 5.07 -1.66
CA CYS A 128 11.57 5.31 -1.81
C CYS A 128 11.94 5.95 -3.16
N GLY A 129 11.22 5.63 -4.24
CA GLY A 129 11.56 6.08 -5.60
C GLY A 129 11.20 7.53 -5.91
N ILE A 130 10.08 8.03 -5.36
CA ILE A 130 9.71 9.45 -5.47
C ILE A 130 10.63 10.29 -4.59
N SER A 131 11.00 9.83 -3.38
CA SER A 131 11.95 10.55 -2.52
C SER A 131 13.34 10.74 -3.13
N ARG A 132 13.74 9.90 -4.09
CA ARG A 132 14.99 10.06 -4.87
C ARG A 132 14.82 10.89 -6.15
N LEU A 133 13.66 11.52 -6.35
CA LEU A 133 13.30 12.31 -7.53
C LEU A 133 13.52 11.56 -8.85
N SER A 134 13.27 10.26 -8.88
CA SER A 134 13.48 9.48 -10.11
C SER A 134 12.25 9.55 -11.03
N PRO A 135 12.39 10.03 -12.28
CA PRO A 135 11.25 10.21 -13.21
C PRO A 135 10.61 8.86 -13.59
N ARG A 136 11.42 7.81 -13.74
CA ARG A 136 10.92 6.44 -13.95
C ARG A 136 9.94 6.00 -12.85
N SER A 137 10.24 6.35 -11.61
CA SER A 137 9.44 5.94 -10.46
C SER A 137 8.17 6.76 -10.32
N LEU A 138 8.22 8.03 -10.69
CA LEU A 138 7.04 8.88 -10.78
C LEU A 138 6.06 8.30 -11.81
N ILE A 139 6.53 7.99 -13.02
CA ILE A 139 5.70 7.41 -14.08
C ILE A 139 5.10 6.07 -13.62
N ALA A 140 5.91 5.17 -13.06
CA ALA A 140 5.42 3.88 -12.56
C ALA A 140 4.33 4.05 -11.49
N THR A 141 4.51 4.98 -10.56
CA THR A 141 3.54 5.25 -9.49
C THR A 141 2.24 5.84 -10.04
N LEU A 142 2.33 6.77 -11.00
CA LEU A 142 1.16 7.34 -11.67
C LEU A 142 0.39 6.27 -12.44
N THR A 143 1.08 5.37 -13.16
CA THR A 143 0.43 4.27 -13.88
C THR A 143 -0.28 3.30 -12.92
N PHE A 144 0.34 2.94 -11.79
CA PHE A 144 -0.30 2.09 -10.78
C PHE A 144 -1.53 2.74 -10.15
N MET A 145 -1.47 4.05 -9.86
CA MET A 145 -2.63 4.75 -9.32
C MET A 145 -3.74 4.90 -10.36
N ALA A 146 -3.40 5.25 -11.61
CA ALA A 146 -4.35 5.36 -12.70
C ALA A 146 -5.06 4.02 -12.96
N SER A 147 -4.34 2.90 -12.98
CA SER A 147 -4.95 1.59 -13.16
C SER A 147 -5.86 1.22 -11.97
N GLY A 148 -5.44 1.49 -10.73
CA GLY A 148 -6.28 1.28 -9.55
C GLY A 148 -7.58 2.08 -9.58
N PHE A 149 -7.50 3.36 -9.94
CA PHE A 149 -8.68 4.21 -10.11
C PHE A 149 -9.59 3.70 -11.23
N ALA A 150 -9.02 3.33 -12.38
CA ALA A 150 -9.78 2.77 -13.50
C ALA A 150 -10.47 1.46 -13.10
N THR A 151 -9.79 0.53 -12.43
CA THR A 151 -10.38 -0.72 -11.95
C THR A 151 -11.53 -0.47 -10.98
N VAL A 152 -11.35 0.42 -10.00
CA VAL A 152 -12.43 0.75 -9.06
C VAL A 152 -13.62 1.40 -9.77
N TYR A 153 -13.36 2.30 -10.73
CA TYR A 153 -14.41 2.92 -11.52
C TYR A 153 -15.21 1.88 -12.31
N LEU A 154 -14.53 1.02 -13.07
CA LEU A 154 -15.15 -0.03 -13.88
C LEU A 154 -15.95 -1.02 -13.03
N VAL A 155 -15.37 -1.50 -11.93
CA VAL A 155 -16.01 -2.52 -11.09
C VAL A 155 -17.22 -1.95 -10.35
N ARG A 156 -17.10 -0.74 -9.78
CA ARG A 156 -18.18 -0.16 -8.97
C ARG A 156 -19.30 0.46 -9.82
N HIS A 157 -18.98 1.11 -10.94
CA HIS A 157 -19.95 1.89 -11.70
C HIS A 157 -20.45 1.15 -12.95
N LEU A 158 -19.59 0.36 -13.59
CA LEU A 158 -19.95 -0.35 -14.83
C LEU A 158 -20.49 -1.76 -14.55
N LEU A 159 -19.83 -2.50 -13.65
CA LEU A 159 -20.22 -3.87 -13.32
C LEU A 159 -21.20 -3.97 -12.14
N GLY A 160 -21.38 -2.89 -11.37
CA GLY A 160 -22.30 -2.86 -10.22
C GLY A 160 -21.93 -3.82 -9.08
N VAL A 161 -20.70 -4.35 -9.07
CA VAL A 161 -20.27 -5.36 -8.10
C VAL A 161 -19.93 -4.67 -6.78
N THR A 162 -20.64 -5.01 -5.71
CA THR A 162 -20.30 -4.57 -4.34
C THR A 162 -19.20 -5.45 -3.75
N LEU A 163 -17.95 -5.18 -4.16
CA LEU A 163 -16.73 -5.67 -3.49
C LEU A 163 -16.56 -5.12 -2.07
#